data_AF-A0A3G8Y912-F1
#
_entry.id   AF-A0A3G8Y912-F1
#
_cell.length_a   1.000
_cell.length_b   1.000
_cell.length_c   1.000
_cell.angle_alpha   90.00
_cell.angle_beta   90.00
_cell.angle_gamma   90.00
#
_symmetry.space_group_name_H-M   'P 1'
#
loop_
_entity.id
_entity.type
_entity.pdbx_description
1 polymer ?
#
loop_
_entity_poly.entity_id
_entity_poly.type
_entity_poly.pdbx_seq_one_letter_code
_entity_poly.pdbx_strand_id
1 'polypeptide(L)' 'MQTEYKGRLIQADQVDVALPSSWGGRDDGPQGWIKVDGVDVTDQVAVEGGDLETHVQRAKALIDSGEI' A
#
# COMPACT_ATOMS: atom_id res chain seq x y z
N MET A 1 0.78 -2.74 -9.80
CA MET A 1 1.37 -1.41 -10.06
C MET A 1 2.79 -1.35 -9.50
N GLN A 2 3.71 -0.70 -10.22
CA GLN A 2 5.06 -0.42 -9.71
C GLN A 2 5.44 1.00 -10.12
N THR A 3 5.97 1.79 -9.19
CA THR A 3 6.40 3.17 -9.43
C THR A 3 7.64 3.47 -8.60
N GLU A 4 8.54 4.31 -9.12
CA GLU A 4 9.73 4.75 -8.39
C GLU A 4 9.50 6.15 -7.81
N TYR A 5 9.89 6.37 -6.56
CA TYR A 5 9.79 7.65 -5.89
C TYR A 5 11.05 7.93 -5.09
N LYS A 6 11.75 9.04 -5.40
CA LYS A 6 13.02 9.44 -4.77
C LYS A 6 14.09 8.33 -4.75
N GLY A 7 14.14 7.50 -5.80
CA GLY A 7 15.07 6.37 -5.90
C GLY A 7 14.66 5.14 -5.08
N ARG A 8 13.46 5.14 -4.49
CA ARG A 8 12.86 3.99 -3.80
C ARG A 8 11.76 3.38 -4.65
N LEU A 9 11.70 2.06 -4.64
CA LEU A 9 10.73 1.32 -5.45
C LEU A 9 9.44 1.09 -4.68
N ILE A 10 8.34 1.70 -5.10
CA ILE A 10 7.01 1.43 -4.57
C ILE A 10 6.34 0.40 -5.46
N GLN A 11 6.07 -0.78 -4.91
CA GLN A 11 5.32 -1.85 -5.56
C GLN A 11 3.98 -1.97 -4.86
N ALA A 12 2.91 -1.95 -5.61
CA ALA A 12 1.56 -2.09 -5.08
C ALA A 12 0.76 -3.00 -5.98
N ASP A 13 0.26 -4.11 -5.47
CA ASP A 13 -0.65 -4.97 -6.21
C ASP A 13 -2.05 -4.76 -5.65
N GLN A 14 -3.01 -4.45 -6.52
CA GLN A 14 -4.41 -4.41 -6.18
C GLN A 14 -5.12 -5.34 -7.14
N VAL A 15 -5.55 -6.47 -6.65
CA VAL A 15 -6.58 -7.27 -7.32
C VAL A 15 -7.91 -6.66 -6.85
N ASP A 16 -8.46 -5.72 -7.62
CA ASP A 16 -9.77 -5.05 -7.41
C ASP A 16 -10.05 -4.58 -5.96
N VAL A 17 -9.64 -3.35 -5.61
CA VAL A 17 -9.76 -2.85 -4.24
C VAL A 17 -11.08 -2.12 -3.98
N ALA A 18 -11.94 -2.82 -3.24
CA ALA A 18 -12.79 -2.24 -2.22
C ALA A 18 -12.15 -2.53 -0.85
N LEU A 19 -11.33 -1.62 -0.36
CA LEU A 19 -10.84 -1.68 1.02
C LEU A 19 -11.49 -0.54 1.78
N PRO A 20 -11.90 -0.73 3.03
CA PRO A 20 -12.47 -1.87 3.75
C PRO A 20 -13.78 -1.53 4.50
N SER A 21 -14.42 -2.53 5.09
CA SER A 21 -14.99 -2.35 6.45
C SER A 21 -14.30 -3.37 7.36
N SER A 22 -13.38 -2.87 8.19
CA SER A 22 -12.61 -3.65 9.18
C SER A 22 -11.71 -4.78 8.65
N TRP A 23 -11.02 -4.66 7.49
CA TRP A 23 -10.02 -5.64 7.00
C TRP A 23 -10.45 -7.12 7.25
N GLY A 24 -11.74 -7.38 7.06
CA GLY A 24 -12.39 -8.65 7.34
C GLY A 24 -11.96 -9.67 6.30
N GLY A 25 -11.08 -10.60 6.69
CA GLY A 25 -10.66 -11.70 5.84
C GLY A 25 -9.23 -12.16 6.09
N ARG A 26 -8.94 -12.69 7.27
CA ARG A 26 -8.04 -13.85 7.32
C ARG A 26 -8.85 -15.03 6.75
N ASP A 27 -8.57 -15.40 5.50
CA ASP A 27 -8.82 -16.68 4.80
C ASP A 27 -9.13 -16.42 3.30
N ASP A 28 -8.31 -17.00 2.40
CA ASP A 28 -8.62 -17.37 1.01
C ASP A 28 -8.74 -16.36 -0.18
N GLY A 29 -7.87 -15.34 -0.31
CA GLY A 29 -7.71 -14.62 -1.60
C GLY A 29 -6.55 -13.63 -1.71
N PRO A 30 -6.07 -13.28 -2.93
CA PRO A 30 -4.97 -12.32 -3.12
C PRO A 30 -5.42 -10.91 -2.71
N GLN A 31 -5.10 -10.51 -1.48
CA GLN A 31 -5.34 -9.16 -0.98
C GLN A 31 -4.32 -8.18 -1.55
N GLY A 32 -4.75 -6.95 -1.77
CA GLY A 32 -3.85 -5.90 -2.22
C GLY A 32 -2.75 -5.61 -1.21
N TRP A 33 -1.52 -5.40 -1.68
CA TRP A 33 -0.34 -5.16 -0.85
C TRP A 33 0.45 -3.98 -1.36
N ILE A 34 1.20 -3.32 -0.47
CA ILE A 34 2.07 -2.19 -0.79
C ILE A 34 3.42 -2.38 -0.13
N LYS A 35 4.46 -2.34 -0.96
CA LYS A 35 5.85 -2.51 -0.57
C LYS A 35 6.68 -1.33 -1.03
N VAL A 36 7.63 -0.91 -0.19
CA VAL A 36 8.65 0.08 -0.51
C VAL A 36 10.00 -0.60 -0.40
N ASP A 37 10.77 -0.65 -1.50
CA ASP A 37 12.05 -1.38 -1.58
C ASP A 37 11.96 -2.85 -1.12
N GLY A 38 10.79 -3.46 -1.32
CA GLY A 38 10.48 -4.83 -0.88
C GLY A 38 10.01 -4.97 0.57
N VAL A 39 10.03 -3.90 1.37
CA VAL A 39 9.48 -3.86 2.74
C VAL A 39 7.98 -3.66 2.67
N ASP A 40 7.21 -4.53 3.32
CA ASP A 40 5.76 -4.38 3.42
C ASP A 40 5.38 -3.22 4.35
N VAL A 41 4.70 -2.22 3.80
CA VAL A 41 4.19 -1.05 4.53
C VAL A 41 2.68 -0.97 4.47
N THR A 42 2.02 -2.03 4.02
CA THR A 42 0.58 -2.03 3.72
C THR A 42 -0.23 -1.55 4.92
N ASP A 43 0.07 -2.03 6.12
CA ASP A 43 -0.59 -1.65 7.37
C ASP A 43 -0.41 -0.16 7.74
N GLN A 44 0.73 0.43 7.38
CA GLN A 44 1.05 1.83 7.69
C GLN A 44 0.34 2.81 6.74
N VAL A 45 0.12 2.40 5.49
CA VAL A 45 -0.41 3.27 4.43
C VAL A 45 -1.89 3.02 4.13
N ALA A 46 -2.43 1.87 4.54
CA ALA A 46 -3.81 1.51 4.30
C ALA A 46 -4.77 2.47 5.01
N VAL A 47 -5.81 2.87 4.29
CA VAL A 47 -6.88 3.75 4.81
C VAL A 47 -8.23 3.19 4.47
N GLU A 48 -9.18 3.40 5.37
CA GLU A 48 -10.55 2.98 5.14
C GLU A 48 -11.16 3.74 3.95
N GLY A 49 -11.64 3.03 2.91
CA GLY A 49 -12.22 3.61 1.69
C GLY A 49 -11.21 4.25 0.74
N GLY A 50 -9.90 4.06 0.95
CA GLY A 50 -8.87 4.65 0.09
C GLY A 50 -8.61 3.82 -1.17
N ASP A 51 -8.53 4.48 -2.32
CA ASP A 51 -8.08 3.87 -3.58
C ASP A 51 -6.56 3.63 -3.60
N LEU A 52 -6.06 2.87 -4.59
CA LEU A 52 -4.63 2.58 -4.80
C LEU A 52 -3.75 3.82 -4.72
N GLU A 53 -4.19 4.87 -5.40
CA GLU A 53 -3.44 6.12 -5.48
C GLU A 53 -3.29 6.74 -4.10
N THR A 54 -4.34 6.70 -3.26
CA THR A 54 -4.30 7.23 -1.89
C THR A 54 -3.26 6.49 -1.05
N HIS A 55 -3.24 5.16 -1.13
CA HIS A 55 -2.26 4.37 -0.40
C HIS A 55 -0.83 4.55 -0.94
N VAL A 56 -0.65 4.70 -2.26
CA VAL A 56 0.65 5.04 -2.87
C VAL A 56 1.12 6.43 -2.43
N GLN A 57 0.24 7.43 -2.34
CA GLN A 57 0.59 8.75 -1.82
C GLN A 57 1.00 8.70 -0.36
N ARG A 58 0.38 7.83 0.45
CA ARG A 58 0.83 7.58 1.83
C ARG A 58 2.17 6.85 1.89
N ALA A 59 2.43 5.90 1.00
CA ALA A 59 3.75 5.27 0.89
C ALA A 59 4.84 6.30 0.53
N LYS A 60 4.52 7.27 -0.34
CA LYS A 60 5.40 8.41 -0.61
C LYS A 60 5.60 9.27 0.65
N ALA A 61 4.55 9.52 1.42
CA ALA A 61 4.64 10.27 2.67
C ALA A 61 5.56 9.59 3.70
N LEU A 62 5.54 8.26 3.80
CA LEU A 62 6.49 7.50 4.66
C LEU A 62 7.94 7.67 4.20
N ILE A 63 8.17 7.68 2.88
CA ILE A 63 9.50 7.95 2.30
C ILE A 63 9.93 9.40 2.58
N ASP A 64 9.00 10.36 2.54
CA ASP A 64 9.25 11.76 2.88
C ASP A 64 9.55 11.98 4.36
N SER A 65 8.87 11.25 5.26
CA SER A 65 9.11 11.33 6.71
C SER A 65 10.40 10.64 7.14
N GLY A 66 10.94 9.76 6.30
CA GLY A 66 12.09 8.92 6.64
C GLY A 66 11.76 7.82 7.66
N GLU A 67 10.47 7.50 7.83
CA GLU A 67 10.01 6.35 8.63
C GLU A 67 10.38 5.02 7.99
N ILE A 68 10.69 5.05 6.69
CA ILE A 68 11.28 3.94 5.93
C ILE A 68 12.48 4.42 5.14
#